data_AF-A0A7J4PS65-F1
#
_entry.id   AF-A0A7J4PS65-F1
#
_cell.length_a   1.000
_cell.length_b   1.000
_cell.length_c   1.000
_cell.angle_alpha   90.00
_cell.angle_beta   90.00
_cell.angle_gamma   90.00
#
_symmetry.space_group_name_H-M   'P 1'
#
loop_
_entity.id
_entity.type
_entity.pdbx_description
1 polymer ?
#
loop_
_entity_poly.entity_id
_entity_poly.type
_entity_poly.pdbx_seq_one_letter_code
_entity_poly.pdbx_strand_id
1 'polypeptide(L)'
;MICLRCGCCCNHLDVMIINPRSIRPDGTVDPEDPNSMIRKPKGRKCPHLAYLGEVAVCTIHDLSCYKGTPCDRFDQFGPEDAVCVFGGYFKISESAKF
;
A
#
# COMPACT_ATOMS: atom_id res chain seq x y z
N MET A 1 -5.42 5.33 -10.33
CA MET A 1 -4.47 4.29 -10.79
C MET A 1 -4.92 2.94 -10.25
N ILE A 2 -5.01 1.86 -11.07
CA ILE A 2 -5.23 0.50 -10.53
C ILE A 2 -3.91 0.06 -9.91
N CYS A 3 -3.82 0.17 -8.59
CA CYS A 3 -2.63 -0.22 -7.87
C CYS A 3 -2.65 -1.74 -7.70
N LEU A 4 -1.95 -2.48 -8.56
CA LEU A 4 -1.82 -3.95 -8.47
C LEU A 4 -1.19 -4.41 -7.12
N ARG A 5 -0.55 -3.49 -6.39
CA ARG A 5 -0.04 -3.68 -5.02
C ARG A 5 -1.12 -3.57 -3.94
N CYS A 6 -2.08 -2.68 -4.17
CA CYS A 6 -3.13 -2.29 -3.26
C CYS A 6 -4.30 -3.27 -3.44
N GLY A 7 -4.13 -4.50 -2.96
CA GLY A 7 -5.08 -5.59 -3.19
C GLY A 7 -4.40 -6.96 -3.22
N CYS A 8 -3.11 -7.01 -3.51
CA CYS A 8 -2.31 -8.24 -3.41
C CYS A 8 -1.34 -8.18 -2.22
N CYS A 9 -0.32 -7.33 -2.24
CA CYS A 9 0.68 -7.26 -1.15
C CYS A 9 0.09 -6.78 0.17
N CYS A 10 -0.75 -5.73 0.11
CA CYS A 10 -1.47 -5.26 1.28
C CYS A 10 -2.33 -6.36 1.91
N ASN A 11 -2.81 -7.36 1.18
CA ASN A 11 -3.60 -8.46 1.76
C ASN A 11 -2.72 -9.55 2.38
N HIS A 12 -1.51 -9.77 1.87
CA HIS A 12 -0.65 -10.89 2.28
C HIS A 12 0.42 -10.55 3.33
N LEU A 13 0.65 -9.26 3.63
CA LEU A 13 1.69 -8.82 4.55
C LEU A 13 1.13 -8.07 5.76
N ASP A 14 1.89 -8.11 6.86
CA ASP A 14 1.80 -7.14 7.93
C ASP A 14 2.51 -5.86 7.48
N VAL A 15 1.82 -4.72 7.48
CA VAL A 15 2.39 -3.45 7.02
C VAL A 15 1.99 -2.31 7.94
N MET A 16 2.92 -1.37 8.15
CA MET A 16 2.57 -0.09 8.76
C MET A 16 1.93 0.80 7.69
N ILE A 17 0.74 1.27 7.97
CA ILE A 17 -0.02 2.16 7.09
C ILE A 17 -0.36 3.43 7.83
N ILE A 18 -0.67 4.49 7.08
CA ILE A 18 -1.22 5.70 7.68
C ILE A 18 -2.55 5.38 8.38
N ASN A 19 -2.76 5.98 9.53
CA ASN A 19 -4.05 5.95 10.19
C ASN A 19 -5.04 6.84 9.41
N PRO A 20 -6.16 6.31 8.89
CA PRO A 20 -7.12 7.14 8.15
C PRO A 20 -7.63 8.35 8.94
N ARG A 21 -7.68 8.25 10.28
CA ARG A 21 -8.13 9.35 11.15
C ARG A 21 -7.13 10.50 11.24
N SER A 22 -5.88 10.25 10.89
CA SER A 22 -4.79 11.23 10.94
C SER A 22 -4.57 11.95 9.61
N ILE A 23 -5.30 11.56 8.55
CA ILE A 23 -5.25 12.22 7.25
C ILE A 23 -6.08 13.50 7.32
N ARG A 24 -5.40 14.63 7.14
CA ARG A 24 -6.01 15.96 7.09
C ARG A 24 -6.74 16.18 5.75
N PRO A 25 -7.68 17.13 5.67
CA PRO A 25 -8.42 17.40 4.43
C PRO A 25 -7.55 17.76 3.21
N ASP A 26 -6.34 18.28 3.43
CA ASP A 26 -5.35 18.61 2.40
C ASP A 26 -4.51 17.40 1.95
N GLY A 27 -4.77 16.21 2.48
CA GLY A 27 -4.03 15.00 2.17
C GLY A 27 -2.66 14.90 2.87
N THR A 28 -2.39 15.73 3.88
CA THR A 28 -1.20 15.62 4.75
C THR A 28 -1.51 14.83 6.02
N VAL A 29 -0.47 14.50 6.78
CA VAL A 29 -0.58 13.99 8.17
C VAL A 29 0.17 14.94 9.08
N ASP A 30 -0.24 15.01 10.34
CA ASP A 30 0.55 15.70 11.36
C ASP A 30 1.84 14.91 11.64
N PRO A 31 3.03 15.48 11.44
CA PRO A 31 4.27 14.78 11.75
C PRO A 31 4.44 14.53 13.25
N GLU A 32 3.74 15.26 14.12
CA GLU A 32 3.80 15.09 15.57
C GLU A 32 2.72 14.14 16.11
N ASP A 33 1.79 13.64 15.29
CA ASP A 33 0.79 12.67 15.74
C ASP A 33 1.43 11.29 15.94
N PRO A 34 1.56 10.80 17.19
CA PRO A 34 2.15 9.49 17.45
C PRO A 34 1.27 8.35 16.95
N ASN A 35 0.00 8.62 16.62
CA ASN A 35 -0.96 7.65 16.10
C ASN A 35 -1.14 7.77 14.58
N SER A 36 -0.30 8.54 13.89
CA SER A 36 -0.35 8.74 12.43
C SER A 36 -0.10 7.45 11.64
N MET A 37 0.50 6.44 12.27
CA MET A 37 0.77 5.14 11.68
C MET A 37 0.13 4.02 12.51
N ILE A 38 -0.54 3.09 11.84
CA ILE A 38 -1.15 1.90 12.46
C ILE A 38 -0.63 0.63 11.80
N ARG A 39 -0.59 -0.46 12.57
CA ARG A 39 -0.29 -1.78 12.03
C ARG A 39 -1.53 -2.35 11.34
N LYS A 40 -1.38 -2.69 10.06
CA LYS A 40 -2.35 -3.48 9.31
C LYS A 40 -1.85 -4.92 9.25
N PRO A 41 -2.57 -5.89 9.86
CA PRO A 41 -2.13 -7.28 9.87
C PRO A 41 -2.52 -8.00 8.58
N LYS A 42 -1.73 -9.00 8.17
CA LYS A 42 -2.02 -9.93 7.06
C LYS A 42 -3.44 -10.48 7.12
N GLY A 43 -4.06 -10.69 5.96
CA GLY A 43 -5.40 -11.24 5.82
C GLY A 43 -6.54 -10.26 6.15
N ARG A 44 -6.25 -9.10 6.76
CA ARG A 44 -7.23 -8.01 6.89
C ARG A 44 -7.26 -7.13 5.66
N LYS A 45 -8.40 -6.52 5.36
CA LYS A 45 -8.51 -5.48 4.33
C LYS A 45 -7.84 -4.21 4.82
N CYS A 46 -6.99 -3.60 4.00
CA CYS A 46 -6.44 -2.28 4.28
C CYS A 46 -7.56 -1.23 4.17
N PRO A 47 -7.70 -0.31 5.15
CA PRO A 47 -8.76 0.69 5.18
C PRO A 47 -8.67 1.72 4.05
N HIS A 48 -7.50 1.89 3.43
CA HIS A 48 -7.34 2.77 2.26
C HIS A 48 -7.82 2.12 0.95
N LEU A 49 -8.28 0.87 0.97
CA LEU A 49 -8.73 0.19 -0.24
C LEU A 49 -10.23 0.38 -0.48
N ALA A 50 -10.55 1.10 -1.54
CA ALA A 50 -11.86 1.04 -2.18
C ALA A 50 -11.87 -0.13 -3.18
N TYR A 51 -12.98 -0.86 -3.23
CA TYR A 51 -13.16 -1.98 -4.16
C TYR A 51 -14.27 -1.63 -5.14
N LEU A 52 -13.99 -1.75 -6.44
CA LEU A 52 -14.95 -1.57 -7.53
C LEU A 52 -15.00 -2.88 -8.32
N GLY A 53 -15.92 -3.77 -7.93
CA GLY A 53 -15.91 -5.16 -8.40
C GLY A 53 -14.65 -5.90 -7.94
N GLU A 54 -13.92 -6.50 -8.88
CA GLU A 54 -12.65 -7.22 -8.61
C GLU A 54 -11.43 -6.29 -8.50
N VAL A 55 -11.60 -5.00 -8.78
CA VAL A 55 -10.51 -4.03 -8.77
C VAL A 55 -10.41 -3.37 -7.40
N ALA A 56 -9.23 -3.39 -6.81
CA ALA A 56 -8.91 -2.65 -5.59
C ALA A 56 -8.07 -1.40 -5.91
N VAL A 57 -8.44 -0.27 -5.32
CA VAL A 57 -7.79 1.04 -5.52
C VAL A 57 -7.46 1.63 -4.15
N CYS A 58 -6.22 2.07 -3.97
CA CYS A 58 -5.82 2.83 -2.79
C CYS A 58 -6.27 4.28 -2.93
N THR A 59 -7.07 4.76 -1.98
CA THR A 59 -7.69 6.09 -2.01
C THR A 59 -6.72 7.21 -1.63
N ILE A 60 -5.54 6.87 -1.10
CA ILE A 60 -4.56 7.87 -0.62
C ILE A 60 -3.32 7.96 -1.52
N HIS A 61 -3.27 7.17 -2.61
CA HIS A 61 -2.07 7.02 -3.43
C HIS A 61 -1.57 8.35 -4.03
N ASP A 62 -2.50 9.26 -4.31
CA ASP A 62 -2.19 10.57 -4.90
C ASP A 62 -2.05 11.68 -3.83
N LEU A 63 -2.19 11.34 -2.55
CA LEU A 63 -2.08 12.28 -1.43
C LEU A 63 -0.62 12.45 -1.00
N SER A 64 -0.27 13.65 -0.54
CA SER A 64 1.08 13.98 -0.07
C SER A 64 1.55 13.08 1.06
N CYS A 65 0.65 12.68 1.97
CA CYS A 65 0.99 11.82 3.10
C CYS A 65 1.45 10.43 2.68
N TYR A 66 1.07 9.93 1.50
CA TYR A 66 1.48 8.62 1.02
C TYR A 66 2.99 8.55 0.74
N LYS A 67 3.60 9.66 0.32
CA LYS A 67 5.02 9.73 -0.04
C LYS A 67 5.91 9.43 1.15
N GLY A 68 6.91 8.57 0.94
CA GLY A 68 7.85 8.14 1.97
C GLY A 68 7.29 7.14 2.98
N THR A 69 6.04 6.70 2.85
CA THR A 69 5.50 5.60 3.68
C THR A 69 6.14 4.27 3.30
N PRO A 70 6.09 3.23 4.15
CA PRO A 70 6.50 1.87 3.75
C PRO A 70 5.76 1.36 2.51
N CYS A 71 4.51 1.81 2.31
CA CYS A 71 3.73 1.50 1.13
C CYS A 71 4.26 2.18 -0.14
N ASP A 72 4.87 3.36 -0.04
CA ASP A 72 5.49 4.12 -1.14
C ASP A 72 6.96 3.74 -1.38
N ARG A 73 7.71 3.39 -0.33
CA ARG A 73 9.14 3.02 -0.44
C ARG A 73 9.36 1.61 -0.94
N PHE A 74 8.36 0.74 -0.80
CA PHE A 74 8.44 -0.65 -1.23
C PHE A 74 9.54 -1.44 -0.52
N ASP A 75 9.80 -1.10 0.74
CA ASP A 75 10.74 -1.85 1.58
C ASP A 75 10.22 -3.28 1.74
N GLN A 76 11.03 -4.25 1.29
CA GLN A 76 10.75 -5.66 1.44
C GLN A 76 10.95 -6.05 2.91
N PHE A 77 9.88 -6.58 3.53
CA PHE A 77 9.96 -7.24 4.82
C PHE A 77 9.82 -8.75 4.61
N GLY A 78 10.93 -9.48 4.68
CA GLY A 78 10.96 -10.95 4.57
C GLY A 78 11.86 -11.50 3.44
N PRO A 79 11.97 -12.83 3.32
CA PRO A 79 12.85 -13.49 2.34
C PRO A 79 12.45 -13.24 0.88
N GLU A 80 13.41 -13.37 -0.03
CA GLU A 80 13.29 -13.04 -1.47
C GLU A 80 12.26 -13.87 -2.25
N ASP A 81 11.71 -14.92 -1.65
CA ASP A 81 10.71 -15.82 -2.22
C ASP A 81 9.27 -15.51 -1.75
N ALA A 82 9.08 -14.43 -0.98
CA ALA A 82 7.78 -14.06 -0.46
C ALA A 82 6.78 -13.71 -1.59
N VAL A 83 5.49 -13.95 -1.32
CA VAL A 83 4.35 -13.68 -2.25
C VAL A 83 4.37 -12.27 -2.86
N CYS A 84 5.04 -11.32 -2.21
CA CYS A 84 5.33 -10.00 -2.75
C CYS A 84 6.82 -9.70 -2.84
N VAL A 85 7.52 -10.42 -3.74
CA VAL A 85 8.78 -9.95 -4.33
C VAL A 85 8.44 -8.69 -5.12
N PHE A 86 8.73 -7.52 -4.56
CA PHE A 86 8.43 -6.24 -5.21
C PHE A 86 9.16 -6.04 -6.55
N GLY A 87 10.10 -6.92 -6.93
CA GLY A 87 10.71 -7.02 -8.27
C GLY A 87 10.08 -8.01 -9.26
N GLY A 88 9.15 -8.89 -8.82
CA GLY A 88 8.46 -9.83 -9.71
C GLY A 88 7.46 -9.15 -10.66
N TYR A 89 7.00 -7.95 -10.31
CA TYR A 89 6.10 -7.15 -11.15
C TYR A 89 6.75 -6.72 -12.46
N PHE A 90 8.04 -6.39 -12.47
CA PHE A 90 8.76 -6.08 -13.70
C PHE A 90 8.82 -7.28 -14.65
N LYS A 91 8.92 -8.50 -14.12
CA LYS A 91 8.92 -9.74 -14.93
C LYS A 91 7.58 -9.98 -15.63
N ILE A 92 6.46 -9.61 -15.02
CA ILE A 92 5.13 -9.76 -15.63
C ILE A 92 4.86 -8.65 -16.65
N SER A 93 5.29 -7.40 -16.38
CA SER A 93 5.14 -6.30 -17.34
C SER A 93 6.07 -6.41 -18.56
N GLU A 94 7.23 -7.06 -18.44
CA GLU A 94 8.08 -7.37 -19.60
C GLU A 94 7.54 -8.54 -20.44
N SER A 95 6.77 -9.44 -19.82
CA SER A 95 6.09 -10.55 -20.51
C SER A 95 4.77 -10.13 -21.18
N ALA A 96 4.33 -8.88 -20.98
CA ALA A 96 3.10 -8.32 -21.54
C ALA A 96 3.36 -7.31 -22.69
N LYS A 97 4.53 -7.38 -23.34
CA LYS A 97 4.73 -6.78 -24.66
C LYS A 97 4.28 -7.78 -25.73
N PHE A 98 3.05 -7.64 -26.18
CA PHE A 98 2.58 -8.11 -27.49
C PHE A 98 2.32 -6.90 -28.39
#